data_AF-A0A6I6VUW0-F1
#
_entry.id   AF-A0A6I6VUW0-F1
#
_cell.length_a   1.000
_cell.length_b   1.000
_cell.length_c   1.000
_cell.angle_alpha   90.00
_cell.angle_beta   90.00
_cell.angle_gamma   90.00
#
_symmetry.space_group_name_H-M   'P 1'
#
loop_
_entity.id
_entity.type
_entity.pdbx_description
1 polymer ?
#
loop_
_entity_poly.entity_id
_entity_poly.type
_entity_poly.pdbx_seq_one_letter_code
_entity_poly.pdbx_strand_id
1 'polypeptide(L)'
;MKYKILASLMAVSLNTVAAQKSFELQSCDVESQRAVVGETGGKISDTRQAHISVRANVLSADISTTRKARKLTQVEAERMLNRVEAIRDQTNQFVEQQGFLSAAEKASFDREFDAIAMRLCK
;
A
#
# COMPACT_ATOMS: atom_id res chain seq x y z
N MET A 1 61.86 -15.51 -33.89
CA MET A 1 60.58 -15.52 -34.63
C MET A 1 59.47 -15.06 -33.68
N LYS A 2 58.62 -14.15 -34.15
CA LYS A 2 57.67 -13.33 -33.38
C LYS A 2 56.33 -14.07 -33.25
N TYR A 3 55.84 -14.33 -32.04
CA TYR A 3 54.48 -14.85 -31.84
C TYR A 3 53.57 -13.69 -31.40
N LYS A 4 52.59 -13.38 -32.26
CA LYS A 4 51.62 -12.29 -32.07
C LYS A 4 50.57 -12.75 -31.05
N ILE A 5 50.39 -11.95 -29.99
CA ILE A 5 49.30 -12.10 -29.02
C ILE A 5 48.01 -11.68 -29.71
N LEU A 6 47.08 -12.62 -29.93
CA LEU A 6 45.72 -12.33 -30.38
C LEU A 6 44.85 -12.10 -29.12
N ALA A 7 44.53 -10.85 -28.82
CA ALA A 7 43.56 -10.51 -27.79
C ALA A 7 42.14 -10.60 -28.39
N SER A 8 41.38 -11.62 -28.00
CA SER A 8 39.97 -11.74 -28.33
C SER A 8 39.15 -10.95 -27.31
N LEU A 9 38.55 -9.82 -27.74
CA LEU A 9 37.54 -9.12 -26.95
C LEU A 9 36.20 -9.86 -27.08
N MET A 10 35.83 -10.63 -26.04
CA MET A 10 34.44 -11.03 -25.86
C MET A 10 33.65 -9.83 -25.35
N ALA A 11 32.79 -9.26 -26.20
CA ALA A 11 31.76 -8.33 -25.76
C ALA A 11 30.71 -9.12 -24.97
N VAL A 12 30.70 -8.99 -23.65
CA VAL A 12 29.62 -9.50 -22.81
C VAL A 12 28.42 -8.56 -22.98
N SER A 13 27.47 -8.98 -23.81
CA SER A 13 26.15 -8.34 -23.85
C SER A 13 25.38 -8.71 -22.59
N LEU A 14 25.40 -7.80 -21.61
CA LEU A 14 24.48 -7.84 -20.48
C LEU A 14 23.08 -7.53 -21.02
N ASN A 15 22.33 -8.58 -21.36
CA ASN A 15 20.88 -8.47 -21.51
C ASN A 15 20.31 -8.26 -20.10
N THR A 16 20.19 -7.01 -19.68
CA THR A 16 19.36 -6.67 -18.51
C THR A 16 17.91 -6.95 -18.88
N VAL A 17 17.42 -8.13 -18.53
CA VAL A 17 15.98 -8.36 -18.41
C VAL A 17 15.53 -7.48 -17.25
N ALA A 18 15.12 -6.26 -17.56
CA ALA A 18 14.35 -5.44 -16.65
C ALA A 18 13.06 -6.23 -16.39
N ALA A 19 13.01 -6.98 -15.30
CA ALA A 19 11.78 -7.58 -14.82
C ALA A 19 10.76 -6.44 -14.78
N GLN A 20 9.74 -6.53 -15.64
CA GLN A 20 8.60 -5.63 -15.57
C GLN A 20 8.09 -5.75 -14.15
N LYS A 21 8.38 -4.72 -13.35
CA LYS A 21 7.84 -4.60 -12.01
C LYS A 21 6.34 -4.52 -12.25
N SER A 22 5.67 -5.66 -12.10
CA SER A 22 4.22 -5.73 -12.09
C SER A 22 3.75 -4.58 -11.21
N PHE A 23 2.71 -3.89 -11.66
CA PHE A 23 2.07 -2.85 -10.88
C PHE A 23 1.32 -3.55 -9.72
N GLU A 24 2.09 -4.14 -8.81
CA GLU A 24 1.63 -4.85 -7.63
C GLU A 24 1.39 -3.82 -6.55
N LEU A 25 0.16 -3.33 -6.52
CA LEU A 25 -0.34 -2.52 -5.42
C LEU A 25 -0.45 -3.42 -4.18
N GLN A 26 0.18 -3.01 -3.09
CA GLN A 26 0.18 -3.76 -1.84
C GLN A 26 -1.25 -3.94 -1.29
N SER A 27 -2.15 -3.00 -1.58
CA SER A 27 -3.55 -3.08 -1.19
C SER A 27 -4.31 -4.26 -1.83
N CYS A 28 -3.80 -4.83 -2.93
CA CYS A 28 -4.48 -5.92 -3.65
C CYS A 28 -4.32 -7.28 -2.97
N ASP A 29 -3.31 -7.45 -2.12
CA ASP A 29 -3.20 -8.63 -1.25
C ASP A 29 -4.01 -8.42 0.03
N VAL A 30 -5.32 -8.58 -0.09
CA VAL A 30 -6.27 -8.32 1.01
C VAL A 30 -5.99 -9.20 2.24
N GLU A 31 -5.53 -10.43 2.05
CA GLU A 31 -5.21 -11.35 3.14
C GLU A 31 -4.00 -10.84 3.95
N SER A 32 -2.92 -10.47 3.26
CA SER A 32 -1.74 -9.86 3.89
C SER A 32 -2.08 -8.53 4.57
N GLN A 33 -2.89 -7.68 3.92
CA GLN A 33 -3.30 -6.39 4.48
C GLN A 33 -4.11 -6.55 5.78
N ARG A 34 -5.03 -7.53 5.85
CA ARG A 34 -5.80 -7.80 7.07
C ARG A 34 -4.92 -8.32 8.22
N ALA A 35 -3.80 -8.97 7.91
CA ALA A 35 -2.86 -9.50 8.87
C ALA A 35 -1.80 -8.48 9.35
N VAL A 36 -1.72 -7.30 8.73
CA VAL A 36 -0.67 -6.32 9.06
C VAL A 36 -0.76 -5.91 10.53
N VAL A 37 0.38 -5.74 11.19
CA VAL A 37 0.44 -5.23 12.56
C VAL A 37 1.07 -3.85 12.51
N GLY A 38 0.39 -2.85 13.07
CA GLY A 38 0.93 -1.51 13.20
C GLY A 38 1.73 -1.35 14.49
N GLU A 39 2.72 -0.46 14.45
CA GLU A 39 3.49 -0.09 15.63
C GLU A 39 2.74 0.97 16.45
N THR A 40 2.67 0.77 17.76
CA THR A 40 2.21 1.79 18.70
C THR A 40 3.36 2.70 19.11
N GLY A 41 3.08 3.97 19.37
CA GLY A 41 4.06 4.97 19.76
C GLY A 41 3.58 6.39 19.47
N GLY A 42 4.19 7.37 20.13
CA GLY A 42 3.81 8.77 19.98
C GLY A 42 2.33 8.99 20.34
N LYS A 43 1.51 9.34 19.34
CA LYS A 43 0.07 9.60 19.50
C LYS A 43 -0.82 8.35 19.31
N ILE A 44 -0.26 7.21 18.89
CA ILE A 44 -1.01 5.97 18.68
C ILE A 44 -0.73 5.03 19.85
N SER A 45 -1.71 4.87 20.74
CA SER A 45 -1.61 4.00 21.92
C SER A 45 -2.30 2.64 21.72
N ASP A 46 -3.25 2.54 20.79
CA ASP A 46 -4.02 1.33 20.54
C ASP A 46 -3.48 0.56 19.32
N THR A 47 -3.30 -0.75 19.47
CA THR A 47 -2.73 -1.61 18.41
C THR A 47 -3.66 -1.74 17.20
N ARG A 48 -4.99 -1.65 17.39
CA ARG A 48 -5.95 -1.73 16.29
C ARG A 48 -6.06 -0.40 15.55
N GLN A 49 -5.94 0.74 16.24
CA GLN A 49 -5.70 2.04 15.62
C GLN A 49 -4.42 2.02 14.78
N ALA A 50 -3.32 1.47 15.32
CA ALA A 50 -2.07 1.33 14.59
C ALA A 50 -2.25 0.49 13.32
N HIS A 51 -2.96 -0.63 13.40
CA HIS A 51 -3.32 -1.45 12.25
C HIS A 51 -4.10 -0.66 11.18
N ILE A 52 -5.15 0.08 11.58
CA ILE A 52 -5.94 0.89 10.65
C ILE A 52 -5.08 1.97 9.99
N SER A 53 -4.19 2.62 10.75
CA SER A 53 -3.26 3.62 10.23
C SER A 53 -2.35 3.05 9.12
N VAL A 54 -1.77 1.87 9.34
CA VAL A 54 -0.91 1.21 8.33
C VAL A 54 -1.69 0.91 7.06
N ARG A 55 -2.85 0.26 7.17
CA ARG A 55 -3.68 -0.07 6.00
C ARG A 55 -4.14 1.17 5.25
N ALA A 56 -4.51 2.22 5.98
CA ALA A 56 -4.90 3.49 5.40
C ALA A 56 -3.73 4.11 4.62
N ASN A 57 -2.49 4.04 5.13
CA ASN A 57 -1.31 4.57 4.45
C ASN A 57 -1.04 3.83 3.14
N VAL A 58 -1.12 2.50 3.15
CA VAL A 58 -1.00 1.66 1.96
C VAL A 58 -2.05 2.04 0.92
N LEU A 59 -3.32 2.10 1.29
CA LEU A 59 -4.40 2.48 0.37
C LEU A 59 -4.23 3.90 -0.18
N SER A 60 -3.89 4.88 0.65
CA SER A 60 -3.65 6.25 0.18
C SER A 60 -2.51 6.31 -0.85
N ALA A 61 -1.44 5.54 -0.63
CA ALA A 61 -0.31 5.44 -1.55
C ALA A 61 -0.72 4.76 -2.88
N ASP A 62 -1.45 3.65 -2.80
CA ASP A 62 -1.86 2.88 -3.98
C ASP A 62 -2.90 3.63 -4.83
N ILE A 63 -3.85 4.33 -4.19
CA ILE A 63 -4.79 5.24 -4.88
C ILE A 63 -4.03 6.34 -5.61
N SER A 64 -3.07 6.98 -4.94
CA SER A 64 -2.24 8.04 -5.52
C SER A 64 -1.42 7.54 -6.70
N THR A 65 -0.86 6.33 -6.58
CA THR A 65 -0.07 5.67 -7.62
C THR A 65 -0.92 5.31 -8.83
N THR A 66 -2.10 4.75 -8.61
CA THR A 66 -3.06 4.36 -9.66
C THR A 66 -3.62 5.57 -10.41
N ARG A 67 -3.90 6.66 -9.70
CA ARG A 67 -4.27 7.95 -10.30
C ARG A 67 -3.14 8.51 -11.15
N LYS A 68 -1.88 8.52 -10.66
CA LYS A 68 -0.71 8.99 -11.43
C LYS A 68 -0.46 8.14 -12.68
N ALA A 69 -0.78 6.85 -12.62
CA ALA A 69 -0.79 5.93 -13.75
C ALA A 69 -1.98 6.13 -14.71
N ARG A 70 -2.86 7.12 -14.44
CA ARG A 70 -4.07 7.46 -15.22
C ARG A 70 -5.09 6.32 -15.31
N LYS A 71 -5.07 5.40 -14.34
CA LYS A 71 -6.05 4.31 -14.21
C LYS A 71 -7.26 4.68 -13.34
N LEU A 72 -7.16 5.80 -12.61
CA LEU A 72 -8.26 6.42 -11.90
C LEU A 72 -8.39 7.87 -12.36
N THR A 73 -9.63 8.36 -12.48
CA THR A 73 -9.88 9.80 -12.62
C THR A 73 -9.55 10.52 -11.32
N GLN A 74 -9.34 11.85 -11.40
CA GLN A 74 -9.12 12.68 -10.21
C GLN A 74 -10.28 12.56 -9.21
N VAL A 75 -11.52 12.60 -9.69
CA VAL A 75 -12.74 12.52 -8.87
C VAL A 75 -12.86 11.17 -8.16
N GLU A 76 -12.55 10.06 -8.85
CA GLU A 76 -12.57 8.74 -8.23
C GLU A 76 -11.51 8.61 -7.15
N ALA A 77 -10.29 9.07 -7.43
CA ALA A 77 -9.20 9.05 -6.46
C ALA A 77 -9.52 9.90 -5.22
N GLU A 78 -10.05 11.12 -5.40
CA GLU A 78 -10.48 11.98 -4.30
C GLU A 78 -11.58 11.33 -3.46
N ARG A 79 -12.59 10.72 -4.09
CA ARG A 79 -13.65 10.01 -3.38
C ARG A 79 -13.08 8.88 -2.52
N MET A 80 -12.14 8.11 -3.06
CA MET A 80 -11.51 7.01 -2.31
C MET A 80 -10.63 7.55 -1.17
N LEU A 81 -9.80 8.56 -1.42
CA LEU A 81 -8.94 9.19 -0.41
C LEU A 81 -9.77 9.80 0.73
N ASN A 82 -10.85 10.51 0.42
CA ASN A 82 -11.74 11.07 1.42
C ASN A 82 -12.38 9.98 2.29
N ARG A 83 -12.68 8.80 1.72
CA ARG A 83 -13.20 7.68 2.53
C ARG A 83 -12.13 7.09 3.44
N VAL A 84 -10.90 6.93 2.94
CA VAL A 84 -9.78 6.48 3.78
C VAL A 84 -9.55 7.44 4.94
N GLU A 85 -9.62 8.75 4.70
CA GLU A 85 -9.45 9.77 5.74
C GLU A 85 -10.59 9.77 6.75
N ALA A 86 -11.84 9.66 6.29
CA ALA A 86 -12.97 9.53 7.20
C ALA A 86 -12.84 8.33 8.16
N ILE A 87 -12.28 7.21 7.69
CA ILE A 87 -12.02 6.04 8.54
C ILE A 87 -10.92 6.35 9.58
N ARG A 88 -9.85 7.07 9.20
CA ARG A 88 -8.82 7.51 10.15
C ARG A 88 -9.43 8.39 11.24
N ASP A 89 -10.24 9.38 10.86
CA ASP A 89 -10.88 10.30 11.79
C ASP A 89 -11.81 9.56 12.75
N GLN A 90 -12.66 8.66 12.24
CA GLN A 90 -13.56 7.86 13.07
C GLN A 90 -12.78 6.94 14.02
N THR A 91 -11.67 6.35 13.55
CA THR A 91 -10.80 5.53 14.39
C THR A 91 -10.21 6.34 15.54
N ASN A 92 -9.69 7.53 15.24
CA ASN A 92 -9.14 8.43 16.26
C ASN A 92 -10.22 8.87 17.25
N GLN A 93 -11.42 9.22 16.77
CA GLN A 93 -12.55 9.58 17.63
C GLN A 93 -12.94 8.44 18.58
N PHE A 94 -12.99 7.19 18.12
CA PHE A 94 -13.27 6.06 19.00
C PHE A 94 -12.18 5.91 20.08
N VAL A 95 -10.90 5.98 19.69
CA VAL A 95 -9.79 5.90 20.66
C VAL A 95 -9.83 7.06 21.65
N GLU A 96 -10.15 8.27 21.22
CA GLU A 96 -10.30 9.44 22.11
C GLU A 96 -11.47 9.29 23.08
N GLN A 97 -12.60 8.73 22.64
CA GLN A 97 -13.83 8.62 23.43
C GLN A 97 -13.80 7.46 24.43
N GLN A 98 -13.29 6.30 24.04
CA GLN A 98 -13.35 5.09 24.87
C GLN A 98 -11.98 4.50 25.24
N GLY A 99 -10.89 5.11 24.76
CA GLY A 99 -9.51 4.72 25.06
C GLY A 99 -8.93 3.61 24.16
N PHE A 100 -9.73 3.03 23.26
CA PHE A 100 -9.32 1.95 22.36
C PHE A 100 -10.23 1.84 21.14
N LEU A 101 -9.79 1.13 20.10
CA LEU A 101 -10.65 0.67 19.01
C LEU A 101 -11.11 -0.75 19.28
N SER A 102 -12.41 -1.02 19.26
CA SER A 102 -12.94 -2.37 19.47
C SER A 102 -12.62 -3.31 18.30
N ALA A 103 -12.72 -4.61 18.54
CA ALA A 103 -12.57 -5.60 17.48
C ALA A 103 -13.66 -5.47 16.39
N ALA A 104 -14.88 -5.09 16.78
CA ALA A 104 -16.00 -4.93 15.86
C ALA A 104 -15.81 -3.70 14.95
N GLU A 105 -15.37 -2.56 15.50
CA GLU A 105 -15.06 -1.34 14.74
C GLU A 105 -13.90 -1.61 13.77
N LYS A 106 -12.80 -2.22 14.25
CA LYS A 106 -11.70 -2.65 13.38
C LYS A 106 -12.21 -3.51 12.23
N ALA A 107 -12.97 -4.56 12.52
CA ALA A 107 -13.47 -5.46 11.49
C ALA A 107 -14.40 -4.75 10.49
N SER A 108 -15.14 -3.73 10.94
CA SER A 108 -15.96 -2.90 10.06
C SER A 108 -15.10 -2.07 9.11
N PHE A 109 -14.12 -1.33 9.64
CA PHE A 109 -13.20 -0.54 8.82
C PHE A 109 -12.34 -1.41 7.89
N ASP A 110 -11.99 -2.63 8.31
CA ASP A 110 -11.27 -3.55 7.46
C ASP A 110 -12.07 -3.92 6.20
N ARG A 111 -13.37 -4.21 6.34
CA ARG A 111 -14.25 -4.49 5.19
C ARG A 111 -14.38 -3.30 4.25
N GLU A 112 -14.35 -2.09 4.80
CA GLU A 112 -14.40 -0.88 3.99
C GLU A 112 -13.11 -0.66 3.20
N PHE A 113 -11.95 -0.85 3.83
CA PHE A 113 -10.67 -0.86 3.14
C PHE A 113 -10.61 -1.93 2.05
N ASP A 114 -11.14 -3.12 2.30
CA ASP A 114 -11.24 -4.17 1.30
C ASP A 114 -12.14 -3.75 0.12
N ALA A 115 -13.25 -3.06 0.39
CA ALA A 115 -14.12 -2.54 -0.66
C ALA A 115 -13.44 -1.46 -1.53
N ILE A 116 -12.56 -0.64 -0.94
CA ILE A 116 -11.74 0.31 -1.70
C ILE A 116 -10.69 -0.44 -2.52
N ALA A 117 -9.96 -1.38 -1.91
CA ALA A 117 -8.96 -2.20 -2.59
C ALA A 117 -9.57 -2.96 -3.79
N MET A 118 -10.73 -3.60 -3.62
CA MET A 118 -11.43 -4.27 -4.72
C MET A 118 -11.80 -3.37 -5.89
N ARG A 119 -11.94 -2.06 -5.69
CA ARG A 119 -12.17 -1.11 -6.81
C ARG A 119 -10.85 -0.70 -7.46
N LEU A 120 -9.79 -0.61 -6.67
CA LEU A 120 -8.46 -0.21 -7.11
C LEU A 120 -7.74 -1.31 -7.92
N CYS A 121 -7.99 -2.56 -7.55
CA CYS A 121 -7.29 -3.75 -8.04
C CYS A 121 -7.99 -4.42 -9.23
N LYS A 122 -8.90 -3.71 -9.91
CA LYS A 122 -9.56 -4.17 -11.14
C LYS A 122 -8.76 -3.83 -12.39
#